data_AF-V5GIZ6-F1
#
_entry.id   AF-V5GIZ6-F1
#
_cell.length_a   1.000
_cell.length_b   1.000
_cell.length_c   1.000
_cell.angle_alpha   90.00
_cell.angle_beta   90.00
_cell.angle_gamma   90.00
#
_symmetry.space_group_name_H-M   'P 1'
#
loop_
_entity.id
_entity.type
_entity.pdbx_description
1 polymer ?
#
loop_
_entity_poly.entity_id
_entity_poly.type
_entity_poly.pdbx_seq_one_letter_code
_entity_poly.pdbx_strand_id
1 'polypeptide(L)'
;DTEGNPKEEEFRSFLKESFSSESWLAALQDKVISTCLDEGKNATANRDASDSTSCNPAGIKIAHCLHREIQLNCPADQIKDEKSCARLQERLKRRDFFHPPPPPGAFD
;
A
#
# COMPACT_ATOMS: atom_id res chain seq x y z
N ASP A 1 8.77 -5.81 -15.64
CA ASP A 1 9.59 -6.54 -16.61
C ASP A 1 8.69 -7.51 -17.38
N THR A 2 9.26 -8.44 -18.14
CA THR A 2 8.51 -9.46 -18.88
C THR A 2 7.79 -10.48 -17.98
N GLU A 3 8.15 -10.56 -16.70
CA GLU A 3 7.56 -11.47 -15.72
C GLU A 3 6.37 -10.82 -14.98
N GLY A 4 6.16 -9.51 -15.19
CA GLY A 4 5.15 -8.72 -14.52
C GLY A 4 5.60 -8.15 -13.17
N ASN A 5 6.90 -8.24 -12.84
CA ASN A 5 7.43 -7.52 -11.69
C ASN A 5 7.58 -6.02 -12.00
N PRO A 6 7.53 -5.15 -10.99
CA PRO A 6 7.88 -3.74 -11.17
C PRO A 6 9.32 -3.62 -11.62
N LYS A 7 9.61 -2.65 -12.48
CA LYS A 7 11.00 -2.30 -12.76
C LYS A 7 11.54 -1.45 -11.61
N GLU A 8 12.43 -2.01 -10.80
CA GLU A 8 12.75 -1.45 -9.48
C GLU A 8 13.35 -0.05 -9.51
N GLU A 9 14.31 0.20 -10.40
CA GLU A 9 15.00 1.49 -10.46
C GLU A 9 14.04 2.59 -10.92
N GLU A 10 13.29 2.37 -12.00
CA GLU A 10 12.30 3.34 -12.47
C GLU A 10 11.20 3.55 -11.42
N PHE A 11 10.76 2.50 -10.73
CA PHE A 11 9.73 2.60 -9.70
C PHE A 11 10.21 3.35 -8.45
N ARG A 12 11.45 3.10 -8.01
CA ARG A 12 12.08 3.84 -6.90
C ARG A 12 12.18 5.32 -7.24
N SER A 13 12.67 5.66 -8.44
CA SER A 13 12.76 7.03 -8.91
C SER A 13 11.39 7.71 -8.97
N PHE A 14 10.39 7.03 -9.53
CA PHE A 14 9.02 7.54 -9.62
C PHE A 14 8.42 7.86 -8.24
N LEU A 15 8.56 6.95 -7.27
CA LEU A 15 8.03 7.20 -5.92
C LEU A 15 8.82 8.28 -5.17
N LYS A 16 10.14 8.36 -5.39
CA LYS A 16 10.98 9.43 -4.83
C LYS A 16 10.52 10.80 -5.29
N GLU A 17 10.29 10.94 -6.59
CA GLU A 17 9.77 12.17 -7.18
C GLU A 17 8.33 12.47 -6.69
N SER A 18 7.46 11.46 -6.69
CA SER A 18 6.05 11.61 -6.32
C SER A 18 5.83 12.08 -4.88
N PHE A 19 6.72 11.72 -3.96
CA PHE A 19 6.65 12.14 -2.55
C PHE A 19 7.67 13.22 -2.19
N SER A 20 8.25 13.91 -3.18
CA SER A 20 9.25 14.96 -2.93
C SER A 20 8.72 16.14 -2.11
N SER A 21 7.41 16.41 -2.13
CA SER A 21 6.75 17.42 -1.29
C SER A 21 6.55 16.98 0.15
N GLU A 22 6.61 15.68 0.44
CA GLU A 22 6.30 15.09 1.74
C GLU A 22 7.58 14.87 2.54
N SER A 23 8.15 15.95 3.08
CA SER A 23 9.44 15.92 3.80
C SER A 23 9.48 14.90 4.95
N TRP A 24 8.34 14.67 5.60
CA TRP A 24 8.19 13.69 6.69
C TRP A 24 8.37 12.23 6.23
N LEU A 25 8.14 11.93 4.94
CA LEU A 25 8.36 10.59 4.38
C LEU A 25 9.82 10.32 4.04
N ALA A 26 10.65 11.34 3.86
CA ALA A 26 12.01 11.20 3.33
C ALA A 26 12.86 10.18 4.11
N ALA A 27 12.77 10.19 5.44
CA ALA A 27 13.52 9.27 6.30
C ALA A 27 13.05 7.80 6.22
N LEU A 28 11.82 7.57 5.76
CA LEU A 28 11.18 6.25 5.71
C LEU A 28 11.07 5.71 4.29
N GLN A 29 11.22 6.58 3.30
CA GLN A 29 10.89 6.32 1.90
C GLN A 29 11.62 5.11 1.33
N ASP A 30 12.94 5.00 1.49
CA ASP A 30 13.70 3.86 0.95
C ASP A 30 13.25 2.53 1.57
N LYS A 31 12.99 2.53 2.89
CA LYS A 31 12.48 1.36 3.61
C LYS A 31 11.09 0.97 3.11
N VAL A 32 10.17 1.93 3.04
CA VAL A 32 8.79 1.71 2.58
C VAL A 32 8.77 1.19 1.14
N ILE A 33 9.53 1.82 0.24
CA ILE A 33 9.61 1.38 -1.16
C ILE A 33 10.15 -0.05 -1.25
N SER A 34 11.22 -0.38 -0.51
CA SER A 34 11.78 -1.73 -0.53
C SER A 34 10.78 -2.76 -0.02
N THR A 35 10.16 -2.52 1.15
CA THR A 35 9.16 -3.42 1.72
C THR A 35 7.99 -3.66 0.75
N CYS A 36 7.50 -2.61 0.09
CA CYS A 36 6.38 -2.76 -0.83
C CYS A 36 6.75 -3.44 -2.14
N LEU A 37 7.96 -3.21 -2.67
CA LEU A 37 8.48 -3.97 -3.81
C LEU A 37 8.60 -5.46 -3.48
N ASP A 38 9.08 -5.80 -2.29
CA ASP A 38 9.20 -7.19 -1.84
C ASP A 38 7.82 -7.85 -1.69
N GLU A 39 6.82 -7.15 -1.14
CA GLU A 39 5.43 -7.64 -1.12
C GLU A 39 4.87 -7.86 -2.53
N GLY A 40 5.18 -6.97 -3.48
CA GLY A 40 4.79 -7.09 -4.88
C GLY A 40 5.41 -8.31 -5.58
N LYS A 41 6.72 -8.50 -5.44
CA LYS A 41 7.44 -9.66 -5.98
C LYS A 41 6.91 -10.97 -5.39
N ASN A 42 6.70 -11.01 -4.08
CA ASN A 42 6.10 -12.17 -3.41
C ASN A 42 4.70 -12.47 -3.95
N ALA A 43 3.92 -11.45 -4.30
CA ALA A 43 2.62 -11.66 -4.93
C ALA A 43 2.73 -12.23 -6.35
N THR A 44 3.67 -11.75 -7.18
CA THR A 44 3.96 -12.38 -8.48
C THR A 44 4.34 -13.84 -8.31
N ALA A 45 5.25 -14.14 -7.39
CA ALA A 45 5.78 -15.48 -7.19
C ALA A 45 4.72 -16.49 -6.72
N ASN A 46 3.71 -16.03 -5.97
CA ASN A 46 2.62 -16.86 -5.46
C ASN A 46 1.35 -16.81 -6.32
N ARG A 47 1.38 -16.18 -7.50
CA ARG A 47 0.22 -16.17 -8.40
C ARG A 47 0.00 -17.56 -9.00
N ASP A 48 -1.25 -17.90 -9.29
CA ASP A 48 -1.57 -19.08 -10.08
C ASP A 48 -1.10 -18.84 -11.53
N ALA A 49 -0.05 -19.54 -11.95
CA ALA A 49 0.50 -19.42 -13.30
C ALA A 49 -0.43 -19.98 -14.39
N SER A 50 -1.46 -20.76 -14.00
CA SER A 50 -2.47 -21.28 -14.93
C SER A 50 -3.58 -20.27 -15.22
N ASP A 51 -3.74 -19.25 -14.37
CA ASP A 51 -4.71 -18.17 -14.57
C ASP A 51 -4.13 -17.10 -15.52
N SER A 52 -4.46 -17.23 -16.79
CA SER A 52 -4.11 -16.26 -17.85
C SER A 52 -5.09 -15.09 -17.96
N THR A 53 -6.20 -15.12 -17.22
CA THR A 53 -7.26 -14.11 -17.29
C THR A 53 -7.07 -13.01 -16.26
N SER A 54 -6.48 -13.34 -15.11
CA SER A 54 -6.21 -12.38 -14.05
C SER A 54 -4.95 -11.55 -14.30
N CYS A 55 -5.00 -10.29 -13.89
CA CYS A 55 -3.83 -9.43 -13.86
C CYS A 55 -2.77 -9.98 -12.88
N ASN A 56 -1.49 -9.68 -13.15
CA ASN A 56 -0.44 -9.90 -12.16
C ASN A 56 -0.76 -9.10 -10.86
N PRO A 57 -0.74 -9.73 -9.68
CA PRO A 57 -1.14 -9.09 -8.42
C PRO A 57 -0.10 -8.10 -7.85
N ALA A 58 1.11 -8.00 -8.41
CA ALA A 58 2.17 -7.14 -7.89
C ALA A 58 1.73 -5.68 -7.76
N GLY A 59 1.12 -5.12 -8.81
CA GLY A 59 0.72 -3.72 -8.82
C GLY A 59 -0.25 -3.36 -7.69
N ILE A 60 -1.31 -4.15 -7.51
CA ILE A 60 -2.31 -3.90 -6.47
C ILE A 60 -1.72 -4.12 -5.07
N LYS A 61 -0.83 -5.11 -4.90
CA LYS A 61 -0.16 -5.36 -3.61
C LYS A 61 0.78 -4.23 -3.22
N ILE A 62 1.53 -3.69 -4.17
CA ILE A 62 2.39 -2.54 -3.94
C ILE A 62 1.56 -1.31 -3.57
N ALA A 63 0.48 -1.03 -4.29
CA ALA A 63 -0.40 0.10 -3.99
C ALA A 63 -0.98 0.03 -2.57
N HIS A 64 -1.49 -1.14 -2.16
CA HIS A 64 -1.99 -1.33 -0.80
C HIS A 64 -0.89 -1.25 0.26
N CYS A 65 0.30 -1.78 -0.02
CA CYS A 65 1.44 -1.66 0.88
C CYS A 65 1.83 -0.18 1.08
N LEU A 66 1.99 0.58 0.00
CA LEU A 66 2.35 2.00 0.09
C LEU A 66 1.32 2.79 0.89
N HIS A 67 0.03 2.59 0.59
CA HIS A 67 -1.04 3.21 1.35
C HIS A 67 -0.94 2.88 2.84
N ARG A 68 -0.78 1.60 3.19
CA ARG A 68 -0.63 1.15 4.58
C ARG A 68 0.54 1.85 5.27
N GLU A 69 1.73 1.81 4.68
CA GLU A 69 2.92 2.40 5.28
C GLU A 69 2.80 3.92 5.44
N ILE A 70 2.25 4.62 4.44
CA ILE A 70 2.03 6.08 4.52
C ILE A 70 1.05 6.41 5.65
N GLN A 71 -0.08 5.70 5.76
CA GLN A 71 -1.09 5.96 6.80
C GLN A 71 -0.59 5.64 8.21
N LEU A 72 0.25 4.61 8.36
CA LEU A 72 0.81 4.22 9.67
C LEU A 72 1.94 5.15 10.14
N ASN A 73 2.59 5.85 9.22
CA ASN A 73 3.70 6.76 9.53
C ASN A 73 3.31 8.24 9.39
N CYS A 74 2.06 8.54 9.04
CA CYS A 74 1.55 9.90 8.94
C CYS A 74 1.70 10.63 10.30
N PRO A 75 2.39 11.78 10.34
CA PRO A 75 2.67 12.48 11.60
C PRO A 75 1.42 13.19 12.14
N ALA A 76 1.36 13.39 13.46
CA ALA A 76 0.15 13.83 14.15
C ALA A 76 -0.35 15.22 13.70
N ASP A 77 0.56 16.09 13.26
CA ASP A 77 0.26 17.43 12.75
C ASP A 77 -0.39 17.42 11.35
N GLN A 78 -0.29 16.31 10.61
CA GLN A 78 -0.97 16.11 9.33
C GLN A 78 -2.35 15.43 9.48
N ILE A 79 -2.68 14.94 10.68
CA ILE A 79 -3.93 14.24 10.95
C ILE A 79 -5.07 15.25 11.16
N LYS A 80 -6.06 15.24 10.25
CA LYS A 80 -7.25 16.11 10.32
C LYS A 80 -8.35 15.57 11.23
N ASP A 81 -8.53 14.25 11.27
CA ASP A 81 -9.52 13.57 12.10
C ASP A 81 -8.82 12.43 12.85
N GLU A 82 -8.39 12.73 14.08
CA GLU A 82 -7.65 11.80 14.93
C GLU A 82 -8.43 10.51 15.20
N LYS A 83 -9.75 10.61 15.43
CA LYS A 83 -10.59 9.45 15.75
C LYS A 83 -10.74 8.52 14.54
N SER A 84 -10.93 9.06 13.36
CA SER A 84 -11.04 8.26 12.13
C SER A 84 -9.69 7.69 11.71
N CYS A 85 -8.61 8.47 11.82
CA CYS A 85 -7.25 8.00 11.55
C CYS A 85 -6.82 6.89 12.52
N ALA A 86 -7.10 7.01 13.82
CA ALA A 86 -6.80 5.97 14.80
C ALA A 86 -7.49 4.64 14.44
N ARG A 87 -8.78 4.68 14.10
CA ARG A 87 -9.53 3.49 13.65
C ARG A 87 -8.96 2.89 12.37
N LEU A 88 -8.53 3.73 11.41
CA LEU A 88 -7.89 3.25 10.19
C LEU A 88 -6.54 2.58 10.49
N GLN A 89 -5.69 3.23 11.28
CA GLN A 89 -4.38 2.70 11.65
C GLN A 89 -4.50 1.38 12.41
N GLU A 90 -5.49 1.23 13.30
CA GLU A 90 -5.77 -0.04 13.96
C GLU A 90 -6.13 -1.16 12.96
N ARG A 91 -6.99 -0.87 11.98
CA ARG A 91 -7.34 -1.84 10.91
C ARG A 91 -6.13 -2.22 10.07
N LEU A 92 -5.34 -1.23 9.67
CA LEU A 92 -4.13 -1.42 8.88
C LEU A 92 -3.09 -2.28 9.61
N LYS A 93 -2.88 -2.06 10.92
CA LYS A 93 -1.99 -2.90 11.76
C LYS A 93 -2.46 -4.35 11.84
N ARG A 94 -3.77 -4.58 11.84
CA ARG A 94 -4.37 -5.94 11.84
C ARG A 94 -4.37 -6.59 10.46
N ARG A 95 -4.02 -5.86 9.40
CA ARG A 95 -4.18 -6.26 7.98
C ARG A 95 -5.63 -6.64 7.65
N ASP A 96 -6.58 -6.02 8.35
CA ASP A 96 -8.00 -6.25 8.20
C ASP A 96 -8.57 -5.23 7.20
N PHE A 97 -8.40 -5.55 5.92
CA PHE A 97 -8.85 -4.70 4.79
C PHE A 97 -10.32 -4.92 4.43
N PHE A 98 -10.95 -5.94 5.01
CA PHE A 98 -12.37 -6.17 4.83
C PHE A 98 -13.12 -5.22 5.75
N HIS A 99 -13.90 -4.33 5.16
CA HIS A 99 -14.93 -3.65 5.92
C HIS A 99 -15.79 -4.75 6.57
N PRO A 100 -16.09 -4.68 7.89
CA PRO A 100 -17.24 -5.42 8.36
C PRO A 100 -18.42 -5.01 7.46
N PRO A 101 -19.27 -5.96 7.04
CA PRO A 101 -20.41 -5.62 6.20
C PRO A 101 -21.17 -4.46 6.85
N PRO A 102 -21.68 -3.50 6.05
CA PRO A 102 -22.44 -2.40 6.61
C PRO A 102 -23.56 -2.97 7.50
N PRO A 103 -23.87 -2.33 8.64
CA PRO A 103 -24.99 -2.77 9.47
C PRO A 103 -26.27 -2.82 8.62
N PRO A 104 -27.16 -3.81 8.84
CA PRO A 104 -28.45 -3.84 8.16
C PRO A 104 -29.16 -2.48 8.31
N GLY A 105 -29.55 -1.87 7.19
CA GLY A 105 -30.26 -0.57 7.17
C GLY A 105 -29.39 0.69 7.14
N ALA A 106 -28.09 0.59 6.89
CA ALA A 106 -27.21 1.77 6.77
C ALA A 106 -27.49 2.66 5.54
N PHE A 107 -28.40 2.25 4.65
CA PHE A 107 -28.79 2.97 3.43
C PHE A 107 -30.31 3.19 3.32
N ASP A 108 -31.05 2.99 4.42
CA ASP A 108 -32.47 3.33 4.52
C ASP A 108 -32.64 4.78 5.01
#